data_AF-A0AAD7CIS0-F1
#
_entry.id   AF-A0AAD7CIS0-F1
#
_cell.length_a   1.000
_cell.length_b   1.000
_cell.length_c   1.000
_cell.angle_alpha   90.00
_cell.angle_beta   90.00
_cell.angle_gamma   90.00
#
_symmetry.space_group_name_H-M   'P 1'
#
loop_
_entity.id
_entity.type
_entity.pdbx_description
1 polymer ?
#
loop_
_entity_poly.entity_id
_entity_poly.type
_entity_poly.pdbx_seq_one_letter_code
_entity_poly.pdbx_strand_id
1 'polypeptide(L)'
;MNHNFPQNLHIHPTAPAGDQSGNFSVESQEEAIRRFGIAGKVWEAAYILKDYIDPPQDHIFDPPLFRVSDGRRIVELGSGSGIVAATLANALNSTDIMFVTDLPEVCPLLQQNLCLSETIRVRPLSWGDKAHADCIASELSPSPLTHIICSDLVYFPDLLAPLLRSLIHLTSHPFVAAPSDVQLVISYKIRSLAKETPFWSMFGVWFDFAPVLVQKTSGGPWQRLGVGLEDPTFVFVARRREESYGWDLPPNDVDVMHGVVSRGSLAPMSDDTFETLLLMSLE
;
A
#
# COMPACT_ATOMS: atom_id res chain seq x y z
N MET A 1 4.59 -21.04 -6.56
CA MET A 1 5.36 -20.35 -7.62
C MET A 1 6.10 -19.19 -6.97
N ASN A 2 7.33 -18.90 -7.38
CA ASN A 2 8.05 -17.72 -6.89
C ASN A 2 7.61 -16.49 -7.70
N HIS A 3 6.67 -15.72 -7.15
CA HIS A 3 6.12 -14.53 -7.82
C HIS A 3 7.13 -13.39 -7.98
N ASN A 4 8.28 -13.46 -7.28
CA ASN A 4 9.33 -12.46 -7.44
C ASN A 4 10.08 -12.59 -8.78
N PHE A 5 10.07 -13.77 -9.40
CA PHE A 5 10.71 -14.03 -10.69
C PHE A 5 9.69 -14.50 -11.74
N PRO A 6 8.77 -13.60 -12.14
CA PRO A 6 7.78 -13.92 -13.16
C PRO A 6 8.45 -14.25 -14.50
N GLN A 7 7.97 -15.29 -15.17
CA GLN A 7 8.45 -15.63 -16.51
C GLN A 7 8.07 -14.53 -17.51
N ASN A 8 8.97 -14.20 -18.42
CA ASN A 8 8.76 -13.23 -19.52
C ASN A 8 8.50 -11.78 -19.08
N LEU A 9 8.85 -11.39 -17.85
CA LEU A 9 8.87 -9.99 -17.45
C LEU A 9 10.32 -9.48 -17.44
N HIS A 10 10.62 -8.56 -18.35
CA HIS A 10 11.90 -7.86 -18.36
C HIS A 10 11.78 -6.61 -17.47
N ILE A 11 12.48 -6.63 -16.33
CA ILE A 11 12.56 -5.50 -15.41
C ILE A 11 13.94 -4.88 -15.46
N HIS A 12 13.97 -3.56 -15.37
CA HIS A 12 15.17 -2.75 -15.33
C HIS A 12 15.08 -1.75 -14.18
N PRO A 13 16.23 -1.29 -13.64
CA PRO A 13 16.24 -0.21 -12.66
C PRO A 13 15.49 1.02 -13.16
N THR A 14 14.79 1.69 -12.26
CA THR A 14 14.17 2.98 -12.57
C THR A 14 15.10 4.11 -12.17
N ALA A 15 15.37 5.01 -13.12
CA ALA A 15 16.14 6.23 -12.91
C ALA A 15 15.21 7.45 -13.03
N PRO A 16 14.56 7.90 -11.95
CA PRO A 16 13.77 9.13 -11.98
C PRO A 16 14.66 10.34 -12.22
N ALA A 17 14.07 11.46 -12.63
CA ALA A 17 14.76 12.75 -12.74
C ALA A 17 15.13 13.27 -11.33
N GLY A 18 16.24 12.81 -10.80
CA GLY A 18 16.73 13.14 -9.46
C GLY A 18 17.81 12.16 -9.00
N ASP A 19 18.68 12.57 -8.07
CA ASP A 19 19.79 11.75 -7.61
C ASP A 19 19.30 10.69 -6.60
N GLN A 20 19.07 9.47 -7.07
CA GLN A 20 18.95 8.31 -6.18
C GLN A 20 20.35 7.87 -5.76
N SER A 21 20.79 8.39 -4.63
CA SER A 21 22.04 7.97 -4.00
C SER A 21 21.79 6.87 -2.96
N GLY A 22 22.86 6.15 -2.60
CA GLY A 22 22.81 5.09 -1.60
C GLY A 22 22.09 3.82 -2.09
N ASN A 23 21.37 3.17 -1.18
CA ASN A 23 20.83 1.82 -1.35
C ASN A 23 19.73 1.70 -2.43
N PHE A 24 19.28 2.81 -3.01
CA PHE A 24 18.22 2.84 -4.04
C PHE A 24 18.72 3.31 -5.41
N SER A 25 20.04 3.52 -5.57
CA SER A 25 20.66 3.88 -6.84
C SER A 25 20.36 2.89 -7.97
N VAL A 26 20.57 3.30 -9.22
CA VAL A 26 20.41 2.43 -10.40
C VAL A 26 21.22 1.14 -10.27
N GLU A 27 22.47 1.26 -9.80
CA GLU A 27 23.38 0.12 -9.59
C GLU A 27 22.88 -0.80 -8.46
N SER A 28 22.40 -0.22 -7.35
CA SER A 28 21.83 -0.99 -6.23
C SER A 28 20.57 -1.73 -6.65
N GLN A 29 19.70 -1.08 -7.43
CA GLN A 29 18.51 -1.69 -7.99
C GLN A 29 18.87 -2.82 -8.97
N GLU A 30 19.90 -2.67 -9.80
CA GLU A 30 20.31 -3.73 -10.73
C GLU A 30 20.70 -5.01 -9.99
N GLU A 31 21.51 -4.88 -8.94
CA GLU A 31 21.90 -6.01 -8.10
C GLU A 31 20.72 -6.59 -7.32
N ALA A 32 19.85 -5.73 -6.77
CA ALA A 32 18.65 -6.16 -6.08
C ALA A 32 17.68 -6.90 -7.01
N ILE A 33 17.50 -6.43 -8.25
CA ILE A 33 16.67 -7.08 -9.28
C ILE A 33 17.21 -8.48 -9.59
N ARG A 34 18.54 -8.64 -9.74
CA ARG A 34 19.15 -9.95 -10.01
C ARG A 34 18.88 -10.95 -8.87
N ARG A 35 18.90 -10.48 -7.63
CA ARG A 35 18.80 -11.34 -6.42
C ARG A 35 17.39 -11.55 -5.90
N PHE A 36 16.51 -10.57 -6.07
CA PHE A 36 15.16 -10.52 -5.47
C PHE A 36 14.06 -10.29 -6.51
N GLY A 37 14.41 -10.20 -7.80
CA GLY A 37 13.44 -10.05 -8.89
C GLY A 37 12.65 -8.74 -8.79
N ILE A 38 11.32 -8.80 -8.96
CA ILE A 38 10.47 -7.60 -8.96
C ILE A 38 10.51 -6.82 -7.64
N ALA A 39 10.84 -7.46 -6.52
CA ALA A 39 10.99 -6.81 -5.22
C ALA A 39 12.24 -5.91 -5.16
N GLY A 40 13.25 -6.18 -5.99
CA GLY A 40 14.47 -5.39 -6.07
C GLY A 40 14.31 -4.07 -6.85
N LYS A 41 13.26 -3.95 -7.67
CA LYS A 41 12.99 -2.74 -8.46
C LYS A 41 12.25 -1.70 -7.62
N VAL A 42 12.61 -0.43 -7.77
CA VAL A 42 11.75 0.67 -7.32
C VAL A 42 10.71 0.98 -8.41
N TRP A 43 9.44 0.77 -8.08
CA TRP A 43 8.33 0.99 -9.01
C TRP A 43 7.87 2.45 -9.04
N GLU A 44 7.29 2.87 -10.16
CA GLU A 44 7.02 4.28 -10.45
C GLU A 44 6.04 4.91 -9.45
N ALA A 45 5.06 4.14 -8.95
CA ALA A 45 4.11 4.62 -7.95
C ALA A 45 4.74 4.87 -6.56
N ALA A 46 5.97 4.41 -6.31
CA ALA A 46 6.70 4.74 -5.08
C ALA A 46 7.11 6.22 -5.05
N TYR A 47 7.42 6.82 -6.20
CA TYR A 47 7.89 8.22 -6.26
C TYR A 47 6.77 9.21 -5.97
N ILE A 48 5.58 8.99 -6.53
CA ILE A 48 4.43 9.85 -6.21
C ILE A 48 4.01 9.71 -4.74
N LEU A 49 4.17 8.51 -4.15
CA LEU A 49 3.91 8.29 -2.73
C LEU A 49 4.95 9.00 -1.87
N LYS A 50 6.22 9.01 -2.29
CA LYS A 50 7.29 9.78 -1.66
C LYS A 50 6.95 11.27 -1.61
N ASP A 51 6.45 11.83 -2.71
CA ASP A 51 6.02 13.24 -2.76
C ASP A 51 4.87 13.53 -1.80
N TYR A 52 3.99 12.55 -1.54
CA TYR A 52 2.92 12.67 -0.55
C TYR A 52 3.44 12.55 0.90
N ILE A 53 4.48 11.74 1.13
CA ILE A 53 5.11 11.53 2.45
C ILE A 53 5.97 12.72 2.86
N ASP A 54 6.76 13.24 1.91
CA ASP A 54 7.68 14.37 2.09
C ASP A 54 7.28 15.49 1.11
N PRO A 55 6.18 16.23 1.40
CA PRO A 55 5.67 17.27 0.53
C PRO A 55 6.74 18.30 0.16
N PRO A 56 6.80 18.74 -1.10
CA PRO A 56 7.45 20.01 -1.40
C PRO A 56 6.84 21.14 -0.57
N GLN A 57 7.64 22.11 -0.14
CA GLN A 57 7.22 23.17 0.79
C GLN A 57 6.03 24.00 0.31
N ASP A 58 5.78 24.04 -1.00
CA ASP A 58 4.70 24.78 -1.63
C ASP A 58 3.46 23.91 -1.94
N HIS A 59 3.38 22.66 -1.46
CA HIS A 59 2.24 21.77 -1.70
C HIS A 59 1.49 21.45 -0.40
N ILE A 60 0.16 21.45 -0.49
CA ILE A 60 -0.77 20.99 0.56
C ILE A 60 -1.55 19.82 -0.02
N PHE A 61 -1.73 18.77 0.77
CA PHE A 61 -2.47 17.58 0.38
C PHE A 61 -3.76 17.41 1.18
N ASP A 62 -4.80 16.90 0.52
CA ASP A 62 -6.06 16.50 1.14
C ASP A 62 -6.47 15.10 0.68
N PRO A 63 -6.66 14.14 1.61
CA PRO A 63 -6.36 14.24 3.03
C PRO A 63 -4.84 14.32 3.31
N PRO A 64 -4.40 14.80 4.49
CA PRO A 64 -3.00 14.70 4.91
C PRO A 64 -2.61 13.25 5.22
N LEU A 65 -1.34 12.90 5.01
CA LEU A 65 -0.82 11.55 5.28
C LEU A 65 -0.96 11.16 6.75
N PHE A 66 -0.62 12.08 7.67
CA PHE A 66 -0.73 11.85 9.09
C PHE A 66 -1.73 12.83 9.70
N ARG A 67 -2.82 12.28 10.24
CA ARG A 67 -3.78 13.06 11.05
C ARG A 67 -3.29 13.28 12.48
N VAL A 68 -2.43 12.39 12.97
CA VAL A 68 -1.83 12.43 14.30
C VAL A 68 -0.36 12.80 14.22
N SER A 69 0.08 13.64 15.16
CA SER A 69 1.47 14.12 15.22
C SER A 69 2.46 13.05 15.70
N ASP A 70 2.01 12.12 16.53
CA ASP A 70 2.83 11.11 17.21
C ASP A 70 2.04 9.81 17.46
N GLY A 71 2.72 8.82 18.08
CA GLY A 71 2.12 7.54 18.42
C GLY A 71 1.71 6.69 17.22
N ARG A 72 2.30 6.91 16.05
CA ARG A 72 1.95 6.24 14.81
C ARG A 72 2.35 4.77 14.86
N ARG A 73 1.48 3.91 14.36
CA ARG A 73 1.65 2.47 14.29
C ARG A 73 1.37 2.09 12.84
N ILE A 74 2.45 1.87 12.10
CA ILE A 74 2.43 1.77 10.64
C ILE A 74 2.80 0.35 10.25
N VAL A 75 2.07 -0.23 9.30
CA VAL A 75 2.50 -1.43 8.56
C VAL A 75 2.64 -1.03 7.10
N GLU A 76 3.85 -1.13 6.56
CA GLU A 76 4.06 -1.09 5.12
C GLU A 76 4.00 -2.52 4.58
N LEU A 77 3.07 -2.77 3.68
CA LEU A 77 2.82 -4.07 3.06
C LEU A 77 3.54 -4.14 1.71
N GLY A 78 4.25 -5.24 1.43
CA GLY A 78 4.91 -5.45 0.14
C GLY A 78 5.96 -4.37 -0.17
N SER A 79 6.85 -4.10 0.78
CA SER A 79 7.79 -2.97 0.72
C SER A 79 8.85 -3.08 -0.38
N GLY A 80 9.08 -4.27 -0.94
CA GLY A 80 10.07 -4.52 -1.98
C GLY A 80 11.47 -4.09 -1.55
N SER A 81 11.98 -3.03 -2.18
CA SER A 81 13.28 -2.44 -1.83
C SER A 81 13.27 -1.67 -0.50
N GLY A 82 12.10 -1.20 -0.05
CA GLY A 82 11.94 -0.40 1.17
C GLY A 82 12.13 1.10 0.97
N ILE A 83 12.06 1.63 -0.25
CA ILE A 83 12.25 3.08 -0.49
C ILE A 83 11.17 3.95 0.17
N VAL A 84 9.93 3.46 0.21
CA VAL A 84 8.81 4.14 0.86
C VAL A 84 9.02 4.15 2.37
N ALA A 85 9.39 3.00 2.96
CA ALA A 85 9.79 2.90 4.36
C ALA A 85 10.95 3.84 4.71
N ALA A 86 11.99 3.87 3.87
CA ALA A 86 13.14 4.75 4.07
C ALA A 86 12.74 6.23 4.05
N THR A 87 11.75 6.60 3.24
CA THR A 87 11.21 7.97 3.22
C THR A 87 10.38 8.24 4.48
N LEU A 88 9.45 7.35 4.83
CA LEU A 88 8.62 7.45 6.03
C LEU A 88 9.45 7.57 7.31
N ALA A 89 10.57 6.85 7.38
CA ALA A 89 11.49 6.86 8.51
C ALA A 89 11.93 8.28 8.90
N ASN A 90 12.08 9.19 7.94
CA ASN A 90 12.48 10.58 8.20
C ASN A 90 11.38 11.40 8.91
N ALA A 91 10.12 10.97 8.79
CA ALA A 91 8.97 11.61 9.41
C ALA A 91 8.56 10.96 10.75
N LEU A 92 9.22 9.87 11.17
CA LEU A 92 8.93 9.17 12.43
C LEU A 92 9.65 9.81 13.61
N ASN A 93 8.99 9.83 14.75
CA ASN A 93 9.59 10.19 16.04
C ASN A 93 9.72 8.94 16.95
N SER A 94 10.32 9.11 18.13
CA SER A 94 10.62 8.01 19.06
C SER A 94 9.38 7.28 19.62
N THR A 95 8.20 7.90 19.54
CA THR A 95 6.95 7.26 19.97
C THR A 95 6.31 6.43 18.88
N ASP A 96 6.77 6.52 17.63
CA ASP A 96 6.23 5.82 16.48
C ASP A 96 6.83 4.41 16.32
N ILE A 97 6.09 3.51 15.68
CA ILE A 97 6.57 2.17 15.30
C ILE A 97 6.09 1.90 13.88
N MET A 98 7.00 1.45 13.03
CA MET A 98 6.74 1.03 11.66
C MET A 98 7.24 -0.39 11.45
N PHE A 99 6.33 -1.27 11.05
CA PHE A 99 6.64 -2.59 10.54
C PHE A 99 6.77 -2.52 9.02
N VAL A 100 7.94 -2.88 8.51
CA VAL A 100 8.21 -2.91 7.06
C VAL A 100 8.20 -4.36 6.63
N THR A 101 7.30 -4.71 5.73
CA THR A 101 6.94 -6.12 5.51
C THR A 101 6.96 -6.52 4.06
N ASP A 102 7.39 -7.76 3.83
CA ASP A 102 7.37 -8.41 2.52
C ASP A 102 7.46 -9.94 2.72
N LEU A 103 7.65 -10.70 1.65
CA LEU A 103 7.93 -12.13 1.72
C LEU A 103 9.19 -12.41 2.57
N PRO A 104 9.27 -13.58 3.24
CA PRO A 104 10.44 -13.97 4.03
C PRO A 104 11.77 -13.83 3.27
N GLU A 105 11.79 -14.19 1.99
CA GLU A 105 12.97 -14.09 1.12
C GLU A 105 13.35 -12.67 0.72
N VAL A 106 12.46 -11.69 0.85
CA VAL A 106 12.71 -10.26 0.55
C VAL A 106 13.16 -9.50 1.81
N CYS A 107 12.83 -9.98 3.00
CA CYS A 107 13.25 -9.37 4.27
C CYS A 107 14.77 -9.07 4.37
N PRO A 108 15.70 -9.91 3.85
CA PRO A 108 17.12 -9.58 3.83
C PRO A 108 17.45 -8.32 3.01
N LEU A 109 16.73 -8.06 1.90
CA LEU A 109 16.88 -6.82 1.12
C LEU A 109 16.45 -5.61 1.94
N LEU A 110 15.29 -5.70 2.62
CA LEU A 110 14.80 -4.63 3.49
C LEU A 110 15.79 -4.32 4.61
N GLN A 111 16.34 -5.35 5.26
CA GLN A 111 17.35 -5.18 6.32
C GLN A 111 18.64 -4.55 5.81
N GLN A 112 19.03 -4.84 4.56
CA GLN A 112 20.19 -4.23 3.92
C GLN A 112 19.94 -2.76 3.59
N ASN A 113 18.75 -2.43 3.10
CA ASN A 113 18.45 -1.10 2.58
C ASN A 113 18.07 -0.10 3.67
N LEU A 114 17.50 -0.55 4.78
CA LEU A 114 16.97 0.30 5.83
C LEU A 114 17.96 0.49 6.98
N CYS A 115 18.08 1.73 7.45
CA CYS A 115 18.72 2.04 8.71
C CYS A 115 17.81 1.61 9.87
N LEU A 116 17.93 0.35 10.30
CA LEU A 116 17.11 -0.19 11.39
C LEU A 116 17.33 0.61 12.69
N SER A 117 16.23 0.87 13.38
CA SER A 117 16.17 1.63 14.62
C SER A 117 15.17 0.97 15.58
N GLU A 118 14.98 1.53 16.76
CA GLU A 118 13.92 1.07 17.68
C GLU A 118 12.50 1.26 17.09
N THR A 119 12.35 2.22 16.16
CA THR A 119 11.07 2.58 15.54
C THR A 119 10.78 1.78 14.27
N ILE A 120 11.77 1.10 13.67
CA ILE A 120 11.62 0.39 12.38
C ILE A 120 11.91 -1.10 12.56
N ARG A 121 10.93 -1.94 12.23
CA ARG A 121 11.03 -3.40 12.37
C ARG A 121 10.73 -4.08 11.05
N VAL A 122 11.69 -4.85 10.53
CA VAL A 122 11.45 -5.71 9.37
C VAL A 122 10.81 -7.02 9.83
N ARG A 123 9.67 -7.39 9.24
CA ARG A 123 8.96 -8.66 9.53
C ARG A 123 8.41 -9.29 8.25
N PRO A 124 8.38 -10.63 8.15
CA PRO A 124 7.69 -11.29 7.05
C PRO A 124 6.18 -11.04 7.14
N LEU A 125 5.55 -10.77 6.00
CA LEU A 125 4.10 -10.77 5.81
C LEU A 125 3.77 -11.17 4.37
N SER A 126 3.79 -12.47 4.11
CA SER A 126 3.17 -13.03 2.90
C SER A 126 1.68 -12.66 2.86
N TRP A 127 1.20 -12.14 1.74
CA TRP A 127 -0.19 -11.71 1.63
C TRP A 127 -1.16 -12.87 1.86
N GLY A 128 -2.20 -12.62 2.65
CA GLY A 128 -3.21 -13.58 3.06
C GLY A 128 -2.79 -14.47 4.23
N ASP A 129 -1.51 -14.43 4.65
CA ASP A 129 -1.00 -15.23 5.75
C ASP A 129 -1.40 -14.64 7.11
N LYS A 130 -2.38 -15.28 7.75
CA LYS A 130 -2.87 -14.85 9.06
C LYS A 130 -1.83 -15.05 10.17
N ALA A 131 -0.97 -16.06 10.09
CA ALA A 131 0.02 -16.32 11.14
C ALA A 131 1.09 -15.23 11.15
N HIS A 132 1.56 -14.80 9.98
CA HIS A 132 2.45 -13.64 9.87
C HIS A 132 1.80 -12.37 10.44
N ALA A 133 0.54 -12.11 10.10
CA ALA A 133 -0.21 -10.96 10.62
C ALA A 133 -0.36 -11.03 12.15
N ASP A 134 -0.73 -12.19 12.71
CA ASP A 134 -0.89 -12.38 14.16
C ASP A 134 0.43 -12.15 14.92
N CYS A 135 1.58 -12.54 14.36
CA CYS A 135 2.90 -12.23 14.92
C CYS A 135 3.13 -10.71 15.03
N ILE A 136 2.83 -9.95 13.97
CA ILE A 136 2.98 -8.49 13.98
C ILE A 136 2.02 -7.87 15.01
N ALA A 137 0.77 -8.32 15.07
CA ALA A 137 -0.18 -7.81 16.05
C ALA A 137 0.25 -8.08 17.49
N SER A 138 0.90 -9.22 17.76
CA SER A 138 1.42 -9.54 19.09
C SER A 138 2.52 -8.58 19.54
N GLU A 139 3.35 -8.11 18.60
CA GLU A 139 4.40 -7.11 18.86
C GLU A 139 3.87 -5.67 18.96
N LEU A 140 2.71 -5.41 18.37
CA LEU A 140 2.05 -4.10 18.38
C LEU A 140 1.21 -3.89 19.64
N SER A 141 0.65 -4.98 20.18
CA SER A 141 -0.21 -4.98 21.36
C SER A 141 0.44 -4.29 22.57
N PRO A 142 -0.32 -3.48 23.35
CA PRO A 142 -1.77 -3.26 23.27
C PRO A 142 -2.19 -2.10 22.35
N SER A 143 -1.27 -1.51 21.59
CA SER A 143 -1.58 -0.33 20.77
C SER A 143 -2.28 -0.72 19.47
N PRO A 144 -3.33 0.00 19.04
CA PRO A 144 -3.98 -0.28 17.76
C PRO A 144 -3.10 0.17 16.60
N LEU A 145 -3.28 -0.47 15.44
CA LEU A 145 -2.70 0.01 14.19
C LEU A 145 -3.32 1.36 13.81
N THR A 146 -2.53 2.27 13.24
CA THR A 146 -3.04 3.57 12.79
C THR A 146 -2.93 3.77 11.29
N HIS A 147 -1.92 3.20 10.63
CA HIS A 147 -1.75 3.34 9.18
C HIS A 147 -1.32 2.03 8.53
N ILE A 148 -1.80 1.83 7.30
CA ILE A 148 -1.30 0.80 6.40
C ILE A 148 -0.80 1.52 5.14
N ILE A 149 0.41 1.20 4.69
CA ILE A 149 1.00 1.81 3.49
C ILE A 149 1.22 0.71 2.45
N CYS A 150 0.78 0.95 1.23
CA CYS A 150 0.92 0.06 0.10
C CYS A 150 1.47 0.84 -1.10
N SER A 151 2.53 0.34 -1.73
CA SER A 151 3.12 0.97 -2.91
C SER A 151 3.14 0.01 -4.08
N ASP A 152 2.22 0.20 -5.02
CA ASP A 152 2.17 -0.49 -6.31
C ASP A 152 1.93 -2.01 -6.24
N LEU A 153 1.00 -2.44 -5.39
CA LEU A 153 0.77 -3.86 -5.08
C LEU A 153 -0.28 -4.56 -5.96
N VAL A 154 -0.97 -3.80 -6.82
CA VAL A 154 -2.08 -4.31 -7.66
C VAL A 154 -1.53 -4.61 -9.06
N TYR A 155 -0.99 -5.82 -9.27
CA TYR A 155 -0.32 -6.16 -10.54
C TYR A 155 -0.51 -7.61 -11.04
N PHE A 156 -0.63 -8.62 -10.17
CA PHE A 156 -0.91 -10.00 -10.59
C PHE A 156 -2.30 -10.46 -10.15
N PRO A 157 -3.15 -10.96 -11.07
CA PRO A 157 -4.50 -11.46 -10.76
C PRO A 157 -4.53 -12.47 -9.60
N ASP A 158 -3.58 -13.40 -9.57
CA ASP A 158 -3.51 -14.45 -8.54
C ASP A 158 -3.16 -13.91 -7.13
N LEU A 159 -2.71 -12.65 -7.04
CA LEU A 159 -2.35 -11.99 -5.77
C LEU A 159 -3.41 -11.02 -5.27
N LEU A 160 -4.46 -10.73 -6.04
CA LEU A 160 -5.47 -9.73 -5.69
C LEU A 160 -6.27 -10.12 -4.44
N ALA A 161 -6.74 -11.36 -4.37
CA ALA A 161 -7.46 -11.87 -3.19
C ALA A 161 -6.58 -11.95 -1.94
N PRO A 162 -5.36 -12.54 -1.99
CA PRO A 162 -4.43 -12.50 -0.86
C PRO A 162 -4.12 -11.08 -0.36
N LEU A 163 -3.96 -10.12 -1.27
CA LEU A 163 -3.76 -8.71 -0.92
C LEU A 163 -4.98 -8.14 -0.18
N LEU A 164 -6.19 -8.27 -0.75
CA LEU A 164 -7.42 -7.78 -0.13
C LEU A 164 -7.66 -8.43 1.24
N ARG A 165 -7.43 -9.73 1.37
CA ARG A 165 -7.47 -10.47 2.64
C ARG A 165 -6.54 -9.88 3.68
N SER A 166 -5.31 -9.52 3.30
CA SER A 166 -4.34 -8.88 4.20
C SER A 166 -4.85 -7.53 4.71
N LEU A 167 -5.38 -6.69 3.82
CA LEU A 167 -5.93 -5.38 4.18
C LEU A 167 -7.11 -5.51 5.15
N ILE A 168 -7.99 -6.50 4.93
CA ILE A 168 -9.12 -6.78 5.82
C ILE A 168 -8.62 -7.31 7.17
N HIS A 169 -7.63 -8.20 7.21
CA HIS A 169 -7.03 -8.69 8.45
C HIS A 169 -6.36 -7.56 9.25
N LEU A 170 -5.56 -6.72 8.60
CA LEU A 170 -4.86 -5.59 9.24
C LEU A 170 -5.81 -4.49 9.75
N THR A 171 -7.05 -4.46 9.27
CA THR A 171 -8.12 -3.57 9.74
C THR A 171 -9.17 -4.30 10.58
N SER A 172 -8.87 -5.50 11.07
CA SER A 172 -9.70 -6.31 11.97
C SER A 172 -9.02 -6.54 13.31
N HIS A 173 -9.73 -7.14 14.26
CA HIS A 173 -9.11 -7.67 15.48
C HIS A 173 -8.01 -8.70 15.11
N PRO A 174 -6.83 -8.71 15.77
CA PRO A 174 -6.45 -7.90 16.94
C PRO A 174 -5.81 -6.54 16.66
N PHE A 175 -5.56 -6.16 15.41
CA PHE A 175 -5.00 -4.85 15.07
C PHE A 175 -5.92 -3.69 15.44
N VAL A 176 -7.23 -3.97 15.45
CA VAL A 176 -8.31 -3.02 15.64
C VAL A 176 -9.36 -3.63 16.59
N ALA A 177 -9.58 -3.01 17.75
CA ALA A 177 -10.51 -3.52 18.78
C ALA A 177 -11.99 -3.11 18.57
N ALA A 178 -12.23 -2.02 17.85
CA ALA A 178 -13.54 -1.48 17.49
C ALA A 178 -13.39 -0.73 16.15
N PRO A 179 -14.47 -0.44 15.40
CA PRO A 179 -14.36 0.38 14.18
C PRO A 179 -13.43 1.57 14.40
N SER A 180 -12.38 1.64 13.60
CA SER A 180 -11.22 2.52 13.87
C SER A 180 -10.88 3.36 12.66
N ASP A 181 -10.29 4.52 12.92
CA ASP A 181 -9.80 5.44 11.88
C ASP A 181 -8.45 4.99 11.27
N VAL A 182 -8.21 3.68 11.08
CA VAL A 182 -6.98 3.20 10.41
C VAL A 182 -6.96 3.77 9.00
N GLN A 183 -5.93 4.54 8.70
CA GLN A 183 -5.75 5.15 7.40
C GLN A 183 -4.93 4.22 6.51
N LEU A 184 -5.56 3.67 5.48
CA LEU A 184 -4.88 2.91 4.44
C LEU A 184 -4.48 3.87 3.31
N VAL A 185 -3.22 3.87 2.91
CA VAL A 185 -2.70 4.65 1.78
C VAL A 185 -2.16 3.69 0.74
N ILE A 186 -2.67 3.78 -0.49
CA ILE A 186 -2.23 2.95 -1.61
C ILE A 186 -1.82 3.82 -2.79
N SER A 187 -0.55 3.77 -3.18
CA SER A 187 -0.12 4.28 -4.47
C SER A 187 -0.22 3.19 -5.53
N TYR A 188 -0.59 3.59 -6.74
CA TYR A 188 -0.96 2.65 -7.79
C TYR A 188 -0.74 3.26 -9.16
N LYS A 189 -0.02 2.53 -10.03
CA LYS A 189 0.10 2.84 -11.45
C LYS A 189 -0.67 1.81 -12.26
N ILE A 190 -1.58 2.28 -13.13
CA ILE A 190 -2.32 1.40 -14.03
C ILE A 190 -1.34 0.79 -15.05
N ARG A 191 -1.30 -0.54 -15.15
CA ARG A 191 -0.53 -1.26 -16.18
C ARG A 191 -1.44 -2.12 -17.05
N SER A 192 -2.43 -2.73 -16.44
CA SER A 192 -3.43 -3.54 -17.14
C SER A 192 -4.77 -3.41 -16.44
N LEU A 193 -5.51 -2.36 -16.81
CA LEU A 193 -6.80 -2.04 -16.19
C LEU A 193 -7.72 -3.26 -16.10
N ALA A 194 -7.85 -4.04 -17.19
CA ALA A 194 -8.70 -5.24 -17.20
C ALA A 194 -8.29 -6.32 -16.17
N LYS A 195 -7.00 -6.41 -15.81
CA LYS A 195 -6.51 -7.34 -14.78
C LYS A 195 -6.62 -6.76 -13.37
N GLU A 196 -6.62 -5.44 -13.25
CA GLU A 196 -6.51 -4.72 -11.98
C GLU A 196 -7.89 -4.28 -11.46
N THR A 197 -8.85 -3.98 -12.34
CA THR A 197 -10.23 -3.58 -12.00
C THR A 197 -10.91 -4.54 -11.01
N PRO A 198 -10.81 -5.88 -11.13
CA PRO A 198 -11.43 -6.79 -10.16
C PRO A 198 -10.99 -6.55 -8.71
N PHE A 199 -9.74 -6.12 -8.49
CA PHE A 199 -9.28 -5.73 -7.15
C PHE A 199 -10.02 -4.49 -6.67
N TRP A 200 -10.13 -3.46 -7.49
CA TRP A 200 -10.73 -2.20 -7.10
C TRP A 200 -12.24 -2.30 -6.85
N SER A 201 -12.97 -3.06 -7.68
CA SER A 201 -14.40 -3.32 -7.47
C SER A 201 -14.64 -4.03 -6.13
N MET A 202 -13.77 -4.98 -5.78
CA MET A 202 -13.86 -5.70 -4.52
C MET A 202 -13.31 -4.92 -3.33
N PHE A 203 -12.28 -4.12 -3.53
CA PHE A 203 -11.75 -3.21 -2.53
C PHE A 203 -12.81 -2.20 -2.10
N GLY A 204 -13.56 -1.62 -3.05
CA GLY A 204 -14.65 -0.70 -2.79
C GLY A 204 -15.83 -1.31 -2.02
N VAL A 205 -16.03 -2.63 -2.07
CA VAL A 205 -17.02 -3.32 -1.22
C VAL A 205 -16.63 -3.24 0.26
N TRP A 206 -15.34 -3.28 0.59
CA TRP A 206 -14.85 -3.32 1.98
C TRP A 206 -14.37 -1.97 2.51
N PHE A 207 -13.93 -1.07 1.63
CA PHE A 207 -13.27 0.19 1.95
C PHE A 207 -13.89 1.36 1.19
N ASP A 208 -14.15 2.45 1.90
CA ASP A 208 -14.33 3.76 1.29
C ASP A 208 -12.95 4.32 0.92
N PHE A 209 -12.79 4.86 -0.29
CA PHE A 209 -11.52 5.44 -0.71
C PHE A 209 -11.71 6.62 -1.65
N ALA A 210 -10.76 7.54 -1.59
CA ALA A 210 -10.73 8.74 -2.42
C ALA A 210 -9.29 9.05 -2.86
N PRO A 211 -9.09 9.66 -4.04
CA PRO A 211 -7.77 10.07 -4.45
C PRO A 211 -7.26 11.21 -3.56
N VAL A 212 -5.95 11.22 -3.31
CA VAL A 212 -5.27 12.37 -2.72
C VAL A 212 -5.33 13.52 -3.71
N LEU A 213 -5.75 14.68 -3.21
CA LEU A 213 -5.72 15.94 -3.92
C LEU A 213 -4.52 16.76 -3.44
N VAL A 214 -4.04 17.62 -4.33
CA VAL A 214 -2.93 18.53 -4.09
C VAL A 214 -3.28 19.95 -4.55
N GLN A 215 -2.83 20.93 -3.78
CA GLN A 215 -2.97 22.35 -4.08
C GLN A 215 -1.67 23.07 -3.72
N LYS A 216 -1.32 24.12 -4.47
CA LYS A 216 -0.22 24.99 -4.09
C LYS A 216 -0.58 25.84 -2.88
N THR A 217 0.37 26.05 -1.98
CA THR A 217 0.21 26.95 -0.81
C THR A 217 -0.09 28.39 -1.21
N SER A 218 0.34 28.81 -2.41
CA SER A 218 0.01 30.11 -3.01
C SER A 218 -1.43 30.22 -3.54
N GLY A 219 -2.22 29.14 -3.47
CA GLY A 219 -3.58 29.05 -3.98
C GLY A 219 -3.66 28.38 -5.37
N GLY A 220 -4.89 28.13 -5.82
CA GLY A 220 -5.17 27.44 -7.10
C GLY A 220 -6.29 26.41 -6.94
N PRO A 221 -6.74 25.74 -8.02
CA PRO A 221 -7.67 24.63 -7.89
C PRO A 221 -6.99 23.43 -7.22
N TRP A 222 -7.75 22.67 -6.44
CA TRP A 222 -7.35 21.32 -6.04
C TRP A 222 -7.29 20.44 -7.27
N GLN A 223 -6.23 19.64 -7.38
CA GLN A 223 -6.05 18.69 -8.45
C GLN A 223 -5.68 17.33 -7.88
N ARG A 224 -6.00 16.26 -8.61
CA ARG A 224 -5.58 14.92 -8.22
C ARG A 224 -4.06 14.82 -8.19
N LEU A 225 -3.48 14.28 -7.13
CA LEU A 225 -2.06 13.95 -7.09
C LEU A 225 -1.73 12.95 -8.21
N GLY A 226 -0.72 13.28 -9.02
CA GLY A 226 -0.35 12.52 -10.22
C GLY A 226 -1.10 12.90 -11.48
N VAL A 227 -1.90 13.98 -11.45
CA VAL A 227 -2.43 14.58 -12.69
C VAL A 227 -1.27 15.00 -13.59
N GLY A 228 -1.36 14.68 -14.89
CA GLY A 228 -0.37 15.07 -15.89
C GLY A 228 0.86 14.14 -15.99
N LEU A 229 0.95 13.08 -15.19
CA LEU A 229 1.91 11.99 -15.47
C LEU A 229 1.51 11.27 -16.76
N GLU A 230 2.51 10.81 -17.52
CA GLU A 230 2.31 10.11 -18.79
C GLU A 230 1.45 8.86 -18.60
N ASP A 231 1.72 8.10 -17.54
CA ASP A 231 0.93 6.93 -17.16
C ASP A 231 -0.03 7.27 -15.99
N PRO A 232 -1.32 6.86 -16.07
CA PRO A 232 -2.28 7.05 -15.00
C PRO A 232 -1.80 6.45 -13.67
N THR A 233 -1.44 7.33 -12.75
CA THR A 233 -0.92 6.97 -11.42
C THR A 233 -1.71 7.71 -10.36
N PHE A 234 -2.09 7.00 -9.31
CA PHE A 234 -2.96 7.45 -8.23
C PHE A 234 -2.29 7.23 -6.88
N VAL A 235 -2.65 8.07 -5.91
CA VAL A 235 -2.51 7.77 -4.49
C VAL A 235 -3.91 7.85 -3.90
N PHE A 236 -4.40 6.76 -3.32
CA PHE A 236 -5.69 6.72 -2.64
C PHE A 236 -5.49 6.69 -1.14
N VAL A 237 -6.37 7.38 -0.42
CA VAL A 237 -6.58 7.19 1.01
C VAL A 237 -7.90 6.49 1.23
N ALA A 238 -7.87 5.43 2.02
CA ALA A 238 -8.97 4.54 2.26
C ALA A 238 -9.20 4.26 3.74
N ARG A 239 -10.45 3.91 4.07
CA ARG A 239 -10.90 3.50 5.40
C ARG A 239 -11.85 2.33 5.26
N ARG A 240 -11.82 1.42 6.23
CA ARG A 240 -12.75 0.30 6.24
C ARG A 240 -14.18 0.82 6.45
N ARG A 241 -15.12 0.39 5.60
CA ARG A 241 -16.54 0.70 5.74
C ARG A 241 -17.06 0.20 7.08
N GLU A 242 -17.87 1.01 7.77
CA GLU A 242 -18.34 0.68 9.13
C GLU A 242 -19.15 -0.62 9.14
N GLU A 243 -20.00 -0.82 8.14
CA GLU A 243 -20.82 -2.02 7.97
C GLU A 243 -19.98 -3.29 7.73
N SER A 244 -18.77 -3.16 7.19
CA SER A 244 -17.92 -4.29 6.80
C SER A 244 -17.17 -4.95 7.97
N TYR A 245 -17.13 -4.30 9.14
CA TYR A 245 -16.57 -4.87 10.36
C TYR A 245 -17.35 -6.09 10.86
N GLY A 246 -18.63 -6.20 10.52
CA GLY A 246 -19.49 -7.31 10.93
C GLY A 246 -19.69 -8.40 9.87
N TRP A 247 -18.88 -8.42 8.81
CA TRP A 247 -18.93 -9.43 7.74
C TRP A 247 -17.86 -10.49 7.97
N ASP A 248 -18.16 -11.75 7.66
CA ASP A 248 -17.10 -12.76 7.59
C ASP A 248 -16.44 -12.71 6.22
N LEU A 249 -15.11 -12.79 6.24
CA LEU A 249 -14.31 -12.93 5.04
C LEU A 249 -14.34 -14.39 4.57
N PRO A 250 -14.74 -14.69 3.32
CA PRO A 250 -14.73 -16.06 2.82
C PRO A 250 -13.34 -16.72 2.92
N PRO A 251 -13.27 -18.03 3.19
CA PRO A 251 -12.00 -18.74 3.30
C PRO A 251 -11.33 -18.95 1.93
N ASN A 252 -12.10 -18.92 0.84
CA ASN A 252 -11.63 -19.12 -0.52
C ASN A 252 -11.46 -17.78 -1.24
N ASP A 253 -10.36 -17.64 -1.97
CA ASP A 253 -10.02 -16.45 -2.75
C ASP A 253 -10.98 -16.19 -3.92
N VAL A 254 -11.56 -17.24 -4.52
CA VAL A 254 -12.60 -17.07 -5.56
C VAL A 254 -13.82 -16.35 -5.00
N ASP A 255 -14.27 -16.74 -3.81
CA ASP A 255 -15.45 -16.15 -3.17
C ASP A 255 -15.17 -14.70 -2.74
N VAL A 256 -13.95 -14.42 -2.27
CA VAL A 256 -13.49 -13.05 -2.00
C VAL A 256 -13.58 -12.20 -3.25
N MET A 257 -13.08 -12.68 -4.40
CA MET A 257 -13.11 -11.91 -5.65
C MET A 257 -14.49 -11.82 -6.30
N HIS A 258 -15.45 -12.64 -5.88
CA HIS A 258 -16.82 -12.66 -6.39
C HIS A 258 -17.81 -11.89 -5.50
N GLY A 259 -17.35 -11.10 -4.53
CA GLY A 259 -18.28 -10.28 -3.75
C GLY A 259 -19.08 -11.04 -2.71
N VAL A 260 -18.71 -12.29 -2.40
CA VAL A 260 -19.46 -13.11 -1.45
C VAL A 260 -19.13 -12.62 -0.05
N VAL A 261 -20.12 -12.07 0.66
CA VAL A 261 -20.00 -11.66 2.06
C VAL A 261 -21.13 -12.28 2.88
N SER A 262 -20.82 -12.90 4.02
CA SER A 262 -21.84 -13.52 4.86
C SER A 262 -22.50 -12.48 5.76
N ARG A 263 -23.58 -11.85 5.28
CA ARG A 263 -24.50 -11.11 6.16
C ARG A 263 -25.96 -11.14 5.72
N GLY A 264 -26.51 -12.35 5.55
CA GLY A 264 -27.94 -12.55 5.29
C GLY A 264 -28.42 -12.23 3.87
N SER A 265 -27.55 -11.70 3.01
CA SER A 265 -27.73 -11.67 1.55
C SER A 265 -26.68 -12.58 0.92
N LEU A 266 -27.12 -13.55 0.12
CA LEU A 266 -26.26 -14.41 -0.70
C LEU A 266 -25.92 -13.75 -2.04
N ALA A 267 -26.32 -12.50 -2.26
CA ALA A 267 -26.08 -11.80 -3.52
C ALA A 267 -24.63 -11.26 -3.56
N PRO A 268 -23.87 -11.55 -4.63
CA PRO A 268 -22.58 -10.90 -4.91
C PRO A 268 -22.68 -9.38 -4.81
N MET A 269 -21.77 -8.77 -4.06
CA MET A 269 -21.59 -7.32 -4.03
C MET A 269 -20.47 -6.89 -4.99
N SER A 270 -20.61 -5.69 -5.54
CA SER A 270 -19.57 -5.01 -6.32
C SER A 270 -19.72 -3.52 -6.11
N ASP A 271 -18.61 -2.79 -6.21
CA ASP A 271 -18.55 -1.33 -6.09
C ASP A 271 -17.98 -0.74 -7.40
N ASP A 272 -18.45 0.45 -7.79
CA ASP A 272 -18.09 1.16 -9.02
C ASP A 272 -17.35 2.49 -8.77
N THR A 273 -16.86 2.71 -7.55
CA THR A 273 -16.15 3.93 -7.15
C THR A 273 -14.92 4.14 -8.02
N PHE A 274 -14.15 3.09 -8.31
CA PHE A 274 -12.93 3.22 -9.09
C PHE A 274 -13.22 3.60 -10.55
N GLU A 275 -14.21 2.98 -11.18
CA GLU A 275 -14.67 3.30 -12.53
C GLU A 275 -15.15 4.75 -12.60
N THR A 276 -15.90 5.20 -11.60
CA THR A 276 -16.34 6.60 -11.48
C THR A 276 -15.15 7.55 -11.39
N LEU A 277 -14.15 7.24 -10.56
CA LEU A 277 -12.92 8.04 -10.42
C LEU A 277 -12.09 8.07 -11.72
N LEU A 278 -12.04 6.97 -12.47
CA LEU A 278 -11.38 6.93 -13.77
C LEU A 278 -12.09 7.83 -14.79
N LEU A 279 -13.41 7.78 -14.85
CA LEU A 279 -14.20 8.65 -15.74
C LEU A 279 -13.98 10.14 -15.41
N MET A 280 -14.02 10.50 -14.13
CA MET A 280 -13.75 11.88 -13.68
C MET A 280 -12.31 12.34 -13.92
N SER A 281 -11.36 11.41 -14.13
CA SER A 281 -9.97 11.73 -14.41
C SER A 281 -9.68 11.93 -15.91
N LEU A 282 -10.65 11.65 -16.79
CA LEU A 282 -10.54 11.82 -18.24
C LEU A 282 -11.13 13.16 -18.74
N GLU A 283 -11.82 13.91 -17.86
CA GLU A 283 -12.36 15.25 -18.12
C GLU A 283 -11.39 16.37 -17.69
#